data_AF-A0AB39XQC2-F1
#
_entry.id   AF-A0AB39XQC2-F1
#
_cell.length_a   1.000
_cell.length_b   1.000
_cell.length_c   1.000
_cell.angle_alpha   90.00
_cell.angle_beta   90.00
_cell.angle_gamma   90.00
#
_symmetry.space_group_name_H-M   'P 1'
#
loop_
_entity.id
_entity.type
_entity.pdbx_description
1 polymer ?
#
loop_
_entity_poly.entity_id
_entity_poly.type
_entity_poly.pdbx_seq_one_letter_code
_entity_poly.pdbx_strand_id
1 'polypeptide(L)' 'MTHSSLRPMDAFDPAEPAILHDRITDKIITWTTDQADDYRRASRPCADGAVTWKGYVFDGWGNVLGG' A
#
# COMPACT_ATOMS: atom_id res chain seq x y z
N MET A 1 9.54 14.01 -15.47
CA MET A 1 8.74 14.13 -14.24
C MET A 1 8.12 12.76 -14.00
N THR A 2 8.67 11.95 -13.09
CA THR A 2 8.03 10.70 -12.67
C THR A 2 8.07 10.68 -11.16
N HIS A 3 6.95 11.07 -10.58
CA HIS A 3 6.66 11.09 -9.17
C HIS A 3 6.53 9.62 -8.74
N SER A 4 7.63 8.97 -8.37
CA SER A 4 7.57 7.60 -7.86
C SER A 4 8.50 7.46 -6.66
N SER A 5 8.25 8.31 -5.66
CA SER A 5 8.87 8.24 -4.33
C SER A 5 8.40 7.01 -3.53
N LEU A 6 7.43 6.26 -4.06
CA LEU A 6 6.79 5.12 -3.42
C LEU A 6 7.57 3.85 -3.74
N ARG A 7 7.79 3.06 -2.69
CA ARG A 7 8.41 1.74 -2.73
C ARG A 7 7.42 0.71 -3.27
N PRO A 8 7.91 -0.37 -3.92
CA PRO A 8 7.06 -1.46 -4.37
C PRO A 8 6.40 -2.17 -3.19
N MET A 9 5.15 -2.59 -3.35
CA MET A 9 4.37 -3.29 -2.31
C MET A 9 4.99 -4.60 -1.81
N ASP A 10 5.94 -5.18 -2.55
CA ASP A 10 6.66 -6.39 -2.14
C ASP A 10 7.43 -6.20 -0.82
N ALA A 11 7.96 -5.00 -0.57
CA ALA A 11 8.70 -4.67 0.65
C ALA A 11 7.82 -4.04 1.75
N PHE A 12 6.50 -3.98 1.55
CA PHE A 12 5.59 -3.31 2.48
C PHE A 12 5.42 -4.13 3.77
N ASP A 13 5.68 -3.52 4.93
CA ASP A 13 5.33 -4.11 6.22
C ASP A 13 3.97 -3.58 6.71
N PRO A 14 2.90 -4.39 6.69
CA PRO A 14 1.61 -3.97 7.20
C PRO A 14 1.61 -3.72 8.73
N ALA A 15 2.64 -4.15 9.48
CA ALA A 15 2.77 -3.87 10.90
C ALA A 15 3.30 -2.47 11.23
N GLU A 16 3.68 -1.66 10.23
CA GLU A 16 4.10 -0.28 10.44
C GLU A 16 3.12 0.72 9.80
N PRO A 17 2.88 1.90 10.42
CA PRO A 17 2.07 2.94 9.82
C PRO A 17 2.74 3.49 8.55
N ALA A 18 1.98 3.55 7.48
CA ALA A 18 2.50 3.87 6.15
C ALA A 18 1.46 4.67 5.34
N ILE A 19 1.84 5.05 4.13
CA ILE A 19 0.92 5.51 3.09
C ILE A 19 0.93 4.50 1.95
N LEU A 20 -0.23 4.14 1.43
CA LEU A 20 -0.39 3.31 0.25
C LEU A 20 -0.97 4.15 -0.88
N HIS A 21 -0.51 3.95 -2.09
CA HIS A 21 -1.08 4.57 -3.27
C HIS A 21 -2.06 3.61 -3.93
N ASP A 22 -3.32 4.02 -4.01
CA ASP A 22 -4.36 3.29 -4.71
C ASP A 22 -4.40 3.71 -6.18
N ARG A 23 -4.05 2.79 -7.08
CA ARG A 23 -4.04 2.99 -8.54
C ARG A 23 -5.43 3.23 -9.12
N ILE A 24 -6.48 2.72 -8.47
CA ILE A 24 -7.86 2.84 -8.97
C ILE A 24 -8.34 4.29 -8.87
N THR A 25 -8.12 4.92 -7.72
CA THR A 25 -8.59 6.27 -7.43
C THR A 25 -7.51 7.33 -7.51
N ASP A 26 -6.26 6.94 -7.76
CA ASP A 26 -5.08 7.80 -7.76
C ASP A 26 -4.95 8.58 -6.44
N LYS A 27 -5.18 7.89 -5.32
CA LYS A 27 -5.20 8.49 -3.98
C LYS A 27 -4.20 7.84 -3.06
N ILE A 28 -3.63 8.68 -2.19
CA ILE A 28 -2.83 8.22 -1.06
C ILE A 28 -3.78 7.86 0.08
N ILE A 29 -3.78 6.58 0.44
CA ILE A 29 -4.51 6.01 1.55
C ILE A 29 -3.55 5.88 2.74
N THR A 30 -3.91 6.45 3.88
CA THR A 30 -3.15 6.24 5.11
C THR A 30 -3.38 4.83 5.61
N TRP A 31 -2.29 4.09 5.77
CA TRP A 31 -2.28 2.75 6.31
C TRP A 31 -2.09 2.75 7.82
N THR A 32 -2.96 2.02 8.52
CA THR A 32 -2.89 1.82 9.97
C THR A 32 -2.64 0.36 10.29
N THR A 33 -1.96 0.10 11.41
CA THR A 33 -1.61 -1.25 11.85
C THR A 33 -2.83 -2.07 12.32
N ASP A 34 -3.97 -1.41 12.57
CA ASP A 34 -5.25 -2.05 12.94
C ASP A 34 -5.72 -3.04 11.87
N GLN A 35 -5.52 -2.69 10.60
CA GLN A 35 -5.95 -3.50 9.45
C GLN A 35 -4.85 -4.47 8.95
N ALA A 36 -3.73 -4.61 9.68
CA ALA A 36 -2.60 -5.46 9.30
C ALA A 36 -2.94 -6.94 9.21
N ASP A 37 -3.68 -7.46 10.18
CA ASP A 37 -4.09 -8.86 10.19
C ASP A 37 -5.01 -9.19 9.01
N ASP A 38 -6.01 -8.33 8.80
CA ASP A 38 -6.96 -8.46 7.70
C ASP A 38 -6.27 -8.34 6.33
N TYR A 39 -5.30 -7.44 6.18
CA TYR A 39 -4.51 -7.36 4.95
C TYR A 39 -3.65 -8.58 4.74
N ARG A 40 -2.93 -9.10 5.75
CA ARG A 40 -2.17 -10.34 5.58
C ARG A 40 -3.05 -11.52 5.17
N ARG A 41 -4.31 -11.55 5.63
CA ARG A 41 -5.25 -12.63 5.34
C ARG A 41 -6.00 -12.49 4.01
N ALA A 42 -6.37 -11.26 3.63
CA ALA A 42 -7.24 -10.98 2.48
C ALA A 42 -6.51 -10.32 1.30
N SER A 43 -5.29 -9.81 1.49
CA SER A 43 -4.50 -9.25 0.40
C SER A 43 -4.15 -10.32 -0.62
N ARG A 44 -4.11 -9.91 -1.88
CA ARG A 44 -3.72 -10.77 -2.99
C ARG A 44 -2.72 -10.02 -3.86
N PRO A 45 -1.45 -10.47 -3.91
CA PRO A 45 -0.47 -9.88 -4.82
C PRO A 45 -0.90 -10.13 -6.27
N CYS A 46 -0.72 -9.12 -7.10
CA CYS A 46 -0.94 -9.16 -8.54
C CYS A 46 0.40 -9.36 -9.26
N ALA A 47 0.36 -9.95 -10.46
CA ALA A 47 1.56 -10.18 -11.27
C ALA A 47 2.29 -8.90 -11.69
N ASP A 48 1.61 -7.74 -11.64
CA ASP A 48 2.14 -6.41 -11.97
C ASP A 48 2.94 -5.78 -10.80
N GLY A 49 3.06 -6.46 -9.66
CA GLY A 49 3.72 -5.95 -8.44
C GLY A 49 2.80 -5.11 -7.53
N ALA A 50 1.54 -4.94 -7.93
CA ALA A 50 0.49 -4.33 -7.10
C ALA A 50 -0.14 -5.35 -6.15
N VAL A 51 -0.86 -4.88 -5.13
CA VAL A 51 -1.63 -5.72 -4.21
C VAL A 51 -3.09 -5.32 -4.20
N THR A 52 -3.97 -6.29 -4.40
CA THR A 52 -5.42 -6.11 -4.28
C THR A 52 -5.90 -6.42 -2.87
N TRP A 53 -6.65 -5.51 -2.26
CA TRP A 53 -7.22 -5.70 -0.92
C TRP A 53 -8.48 -4.85 -0.71
N LYS A 54 -9.58 -5.44 -0.23
CA LYS A 54 -10.86 -4.76 0.03
C LYS A 54 -11.40 -3.90 -1.15
N GLY A 55 -11.01 -4.22 -2.38
CA GLY A 55 -11.38 -3.46 -3.58
C GLY A 55 -10.38 -2.36 -3.98
N TYR A 56 -9.35 -2.11 -3.17
CA TYR A 56 -8.23 -1.24 -3.51
C TYR A 56 -7.18 -2.01 -4.32
N VAL A 57 -6.42 -1.29 -5.13
CA VAL A 57 -5.26 -1.80 -5.87
C VAL A 57 -4.07 -0.92 -5.52
N PHE A 58 -3.26 -1.38 -4.57
CA PHE A 58 -2.09 -0.65 -4.15
C PHE A 58 -0.90 -0.98 -5.05
N ASP A 59 -0.38 -0.01 -5.80
CA ASP A 59 0.82 -0.19 -6.63
C ASP A 59 2.10 0.30 -5.96
N GLY A 60 1.99 1.04 -4.85
CA GLY A 60 3.14 1.48 -4.08
C GLY A 60 2.81 1.88 -2.65
N TRP A 61 3.84 1.92 -1.83
CA TRP A 61 3.77 2.36 -0.45
C TRP A 61 4.90 3.33 -0.09
N GLY A 62 4.72 4.10 0.97
CA GLY A 62 5.74 4.95 1.54
C GLY A 62 5.58 5.04 3.04
N ASN A 63 6.60 5.55 3.73
CA ASN A 63 6.44 5.86 5.15
C ASN A 63 5.49 7.05 5.30
N VAL A 64 4.65 7.03 6.34
CA VAL A 64 4.09 8.26 6.89
C VAL A 64 5.28 9.09 7.33
N LEU A 65 5.74 10.01 6.48
CA LEU A 65 6.82 10.92 6.85
C LEU A 65 6.30 11.80 7.98
N GLY A 66 6.77 11.50 9.19
CA GLY A 66 6.73 12.42 10.31
C GLY A 66 7.46 13.71 9.93
N GLY A 67 6.76 14.82 10.14
CA GLY A 67 7.39 16.02 10.70
C GLY A 67 7.23 15.97 12.21
#